data_AF-A0A817FBR9-F1
#
_entry.id   AF-A0A817FBR9-F1
#
_cell.length_a   1.000
_cell.length_b   1.000
_cell.length_c   1.000
_cell.angle_alpha   90.00
_cell.angle_beta   90.00
_cell.angle_gamma   90.00
#
_symmetry.space_group_name_H-M   'P 1'
#
loop_
_entity.id
_entity.type
_entity.pdbx_description
1 polymer ?
#
loop_
_entity_poly.entity_id
_entity_poly.type
_entity_poly.pdbx_seq_one_letter_code
_entity_poly.pdbx_strand_id
1 'polypeptide(L)'
;MVKWVVETQQAGITDTMRINMLSTLRTLIDTYGSSKRYQICADLRNWLNATYGGEWAVVIGETGTFASVCPIFDQQYLSVTETDLGWTVFILKVSR
;
A
#
# COMPACT_ATOMS: atom_id res chain seq x y z
N MET A 1 17.25 -8.64 0.63
CA MET A 1 16.83 -7.45 1.39
C MET A 1 15.96 -6.66 0.44
N VAL A 2 14.63 -6.68 0.63
CA VAL A 2 13.70 -6.10 -0.36
C VAL A 2 13.83 -4.58 -0.33
N LYS A 3 13.98 -3.97 -1.50
CA LYS A 3 14.18 -2.53 -1.65
C LYS A 3 12.84 -1.88 -2.00
N TRP A 4 12.04 -1.56 -0.98
CA TRP A 4 10.88 -0.69 -1.19
C TRP A 4 11.37 0.67 -1.66
N VAL A 5 10.95 1.08 -2.84
CA VAL A 5 11.14 2.46 -3.32
C VAL A 5 9.87 3.22 -2.98
N VAL A 6 9.98 4.15 -2.03
CA VAL A 6 8.85 5.05 -1.71
C VAL A 6 8.80 6.11 -2.79
N GLU A 7 7.73 6.11 -3.59
CA GLU A 7 7.55 7.05 -4.70
C GLU A 7 6.93 8.35 -4.22
N THR A 8 5.95 8.27 -3.33
CA THR A 8 5.28 9.44 -2.76
C THR A 8 4.61 9.10 -1.43
N GLN A 9 4.62 10.06 -0.51
CA GLN A 9 3.95 10.00 0.80
C GLN A 9 3.41 11.40 1.13
N GLN A 10 2.14 11.51 1.53
CA GLN A 10 1.58 12.77 2.04
C GLN A 10 1.57 12.84 3.57
N ALA A 11 1.43 14.07 4.07
CA ALA A 11 1.17 14.42 5.46
C ALA A 11 0.17 13.45 6.12
N GLY A 12 0.54 12.94 7.30
CA GLY A 12 -0.29 12.08 8.13
C GLY A 12 0.11 10.60 8.13
N ILE A 13 0.84 10.09 7.14
CA ILE A 13 1.53 8.80 7.27
C ILE A 13 2.83 9.06 8.06
N THR A 14 2.96 8.54 9.27
CA THR A 14 4.21 8.63 10.04
C THR A 14 5.20 7.56 9.59
N ASP A 15 6.49 7.72 9.92
CA ASP A 15 7.50 6.70 9.62
C ASP A 15 7.16 5.34 10.24
N THR A 16 6.65 5.32 11.48
CA THR A 16 6.20 4.10 12.16
C THR A 16 5.03 3.45 11.43
N MET A 17 4.03 4.23 10.99
CA MET A 17 2.93 3.72 10.18
C MET A 17 3.44 3.11 8.87
N ARG A 18 4.31 3.83 8.15
CA ARG A 18 4.91 3.35 6.90
C ARG A 18 5.64 2.03 7.11
N ILE A 19 6.49 1.92 8.14
CA ILE A 19 7.24 0.69 8.45
C ILE A 19 6.28 -0.48 8.71
N ASN A 20 5.23 -0.25 9.51
CA ASN A 20 4.26 -1.30 9.81
C ASN A 20 3.47 -1.73 8.56
N MET A 21 3.04 -0.78 7.73
CA MET A 21 2.35 -1.08 6.47
C MET A 21 3.21 -1.93 5.52
N LEU A 22 4.48 -1.54 5.34
CA LEU A 22 5.40 -2.27 4.46
C LEU A 22 5.79 -3.64 5.01
N SER A 23 5.92 -3.75 6.34
CA SER A 23 6.18 -5.03 7.01
C SER A 23 5.00 -6.00 6.81
N THR A 24 3.77 -5.55 7.09
CA THR A 24 2.56 -6.36 6.88
C THR A 24 2.39 -6.76 5.43
N LEU A 25 2.55 -5.82 4.49
CA LEU A 25 2.49 -6.11 3.06
C LEU A 25 3.51 -7.19 2.67
N ARG A 26 4.74 -7.12 3.19
CA ARG A 26 5.76 -8.14 2.92
C ARG A 26 5.33 -9.51 3.44
N THR A 27 4.84 -9.58 4.68
CA THR A 27 4.32 -10.84 5.25
C THR A 27 3.22 -11.45 4.39
N LEU A 28 2.30 -10.63 3.86
CA LEU A 28 1.23 -11.10 2.98
C LEU A 28 1.76 -11.62 1.64
N ILE A 29 2.74 -10.93 1.05
CA ILE A 29 3.44 -11.39 -0.17
C ILE A 29 4.14 -12.72 0.08
N ASP A 30 4.83 -12.87 1.21
CA ASP A 30 5.54 -14.10 1.58
C ASP A 30 4.56 -15.26 1.84
N THR A 31 3.39 -14.96 2.41
CA THR A 31 2.37 -15.96 2.75
C THR A 31 1.63 -16.47 1.51
N TYR A 32 1.20 -15.57 0.63
CA TYR A 32 0.36 -15.94 -0.50
C TYR A 32 1.11 -16.12 -1.82
N GLY A 33 2.32 -15.56 -1.91
CA GLY A 33 3.08 -15.48 -3.15
C GLY A 33 2.54 -14.44 -4.12
N SER A 34 3.30 -14.19 -5.19
CA SER A 34 3.02 -13.15 -6.17
C SER A 34 1.74 -13.39 -7.01
N SER A 35 1.25 -14.63 -7.06
CA SER A 35 0.07 -15.00 -7.85
C SER A 35 -1.27 -14.61 -7.21
N LYS A 36 -1.26 -14.13 -5.96
CA LYS A 36 -2.47 -13.85 -5.17
C LYS A 36 -2.61 -12.36 -4.82
N ARG A 37 -2.31 -11.47 -5.77
CA ARG A 37 -2.43 -10.00 -5.63
C ARG A 37 -3.77 -9.56 -5.01
N TYR A 38 -4.89 -10.14 -5.47
CA TYR A 38 -6.22 -9.80 -4.96
C TYR A 38 -6.38 -10.09 -3.45
N GLN A 39 -5.95 -11.27 -2.99
CA GLN A 39 -5.95 -11.61 -1.57
C GLN A 39 -5.05 -10.68 -0.76
N ILE A 40 -3.84 -10.39 -1.27
CA ILE A 40 -2.90 -9.46 -0.62
C ILE A 40 -3.55 -8.07 -0.46
N CYS A 41 -4.19 -7.55 -1.51
CA CYS A 41 -4.93 -6.28 -1.42
C CYS A 41 -6.04 -6.33 -0.37
N ALA A 42 -6.87 -7.37 -0.41
CA ALA A 42 -8.02 -7.50 0.48
C ALA A 42 -7.61 -7.57 1.96
N ASP A 43 -6.60 -8.38 2.27
CA ASP A 43 -6.16 -8.59 3.64
C ASP A 43 -5.34 -7.40 4.17
N LEU A 44 -4.51 -6.77 3.33
CA LEU A 44 -3.84 -5.53 3.72
C LEU A 44 -4.86 -4.44 4.01
N ARG A 45 -5.89 -4.30 3.17
CA ARG A 45 -6.99 -3.35 3.40
C ARG A 45 -7.71 -3.63 4.73
N ASN A 46 -8.08 -4.89 4.98
CA ASN A 46 -8.78 -5.26 6.21
C ASN A 46 -7.91 -4.98 7.44
N TRP A 47 -6.60 -5.27 7.36
CA TRP A 47 -5.65 -4.95 8.42
C TRP A 47 -5.51 -3.43 8.64
N LEU A 48 -5.43 -2.63 7.58
CA LEU A 48 -5.36 -1.16 7.67
C LEU A 48 -6.61 -0.58 8.35
N ASN A 49 -7.79 -1.04 7.94
CA ASN A 49 -9.07 -0.63 8.53
C ASN A 49 -9.13 -0.95 10.03
N ALA A 50 -8.67 -2.14 10.42
CA ALA A 50 -8.65 -2.56 11.82
C ALA A 50 -7.59 -1.82 12.65
N THR A 51 -6.41 -1.55 12.07
CA THR A 51 -5.25 -1.01 12.79
C THR A 51 -5.30 0.50 12.95
N TYR A 52 -5.71 1.23 11.89
CA TYR A 52 -5.65 2.69 11.84
C TYR A 52 -7.03 3.36 11.81
N GLY A 53 -8.09 2.54 11.79
CA GLY A 53 -9.47 3.01 11.68
C GLY A 53 -9.78 3.68 10.33
N GLY A 54 -11.08 3.82 10.07
CA GLY A 54 -11.61 4.36 8.82
C GLY A 54 -11.59 3.35 7.69
N GLU A 55 -11.90 3.83 6.48
CA GLU A 55 -11.92 3.04 5.27
C GLU A 55 -10.62 3.27 4.49
N TRP A 56 -9.94 2.20 4.12
CA TRP A 56 -8.74 2.21 3.31
C TRP A 56 -9.00 1.51 1.98
N ALA A 57 -8.24 1.92 0.98
CA ALA A 57 -8.13 1.26 -0.31
C ALA A 57 -6.67 0.86 -0.56
N VAL A 58 -6.50 -0.32 -1.15
CA VAL A 58 -5.20 -0.85 -1.56
C VAL A 58 -5.31 -1.29 -3.01
N VAL A 59 -4.40 -0.80 -3.84
CA VAL A 59 -4.29 -1.17 -5.25
C VAL A 59 -2.87 -1.68 -5.50
N ILE A 60 -2.77 -2.85 -6.12
CA ILE A 60 -1.49 -3.44 -6.55
C ILE A 60 -1.56 -3.60 -8.07
N GLY A 61 -0.67 -2.91 -8.77
CA GLY A 61 -0.51 -2.96 -10.22
C GLY A 61 0.92 -3.27 -10.61
N GLU A 62 1.16 -3.38 -11.92
CA GLU A 62 2.50 -3.53 -12.46
C GLU A 62 3.17 -2.16 -12.58
N THR A 63 4.47 -2.10 -12.26
CA THR A 63 5.24 -0.87 -12.36
C THR A 63 5.15 -0.29 -13.77
N GLY A 64 4.92 1.01 -13.87
CA GLY A 64 4.79 1.71 -15.16
C GLY A 64 3.41 1.60 -15.82
N THR A 65 2.47 0.82 -15.27
CA THR A 65 1.09 0.72 -15.78
C THR A 65 0.06 1.47 -14.93
N PHE A 66 0.51 2.05 -13.82
CA PHE A 66 -0.34 2.66 -12.81
C PHE A 66 -0.33 4.18 -12.93
N ALA A 67 -1.52 4.77 -13.05
CA ALA A 67 -1.76 6.20 -12.86
C ALA A 67 -2.90 6.37 -11.85
N SER A 68 -2.66 7.16 -10.81
CA SER A 68 -3.68 7.52 -9.82
C SER A 68 -3.98 9.01 -9.92
N VAL A 69 -5.26 9.36 -10.04
CA VAL A 69 -5.75 10.73 -9.90
C VAL A 69 -6.75 10.72 -8.76
N CYS A 70 -6.36 11.29 -7.64
CA CYS A 70 -7.22 11.49 -6.49
C CYS A 70 -7.22 13.01 -6.18
N PRO A 71 -8.36 13.62 -5.83
CA PRO A 71 -8.37 14.99 -5.29
C PRO A 71 -7.80 14.96 -3.86
N ILE A 72 -6.49 15.12 -3.76
CA ILE A 72 -5.67 14.79 -2.57
C ILE A 72 -5.51 15.99 -1.62
N PHE A 73 -6.60 16.67 -1.29
CA PHE A 73 -6.60 17.62 -0.19
C PHE A 73 -7.03 16.83 1.05
N ASP A 74 -6.07 16.49 1.92
CA ASP A 74 -6.25 15.85 3.25
C ASP A 74 -6.33 14.31 3.37
N GLN A 75 -5.98 13.53 2.33
CA GLN A 75 -6.01 12.06 2.41
C GLN A 75 -4.65 11.44 2.79
N GLN A 76 -4.61 10.54 3.76
CA GLN A 76 -3.38 9.79 4.08
C GLN A 76 -3.09 8.78 2.96
N TYR A 77 -1.99 8.92 2.23
CA TYR A 77 -1.60 7.95 1.20
C TYR A 77 -0.10 7.63 1.17
N LEU A 78 0.19 6.45 0.63
CA LEU A 78 1.52 5.91 0.42
C LEU A 78 1.57 5.19 -0.93
N SER A 79 2.48 5.61 -1.81
CA SER A 79 2.83 4.88 -3.04
C SER A 79 4.23 4.29 -2.88
N VAL A 80 4.33 2.98 -3.06
CA VAL A 80 5.62 2.27 -3.04
C VAL A 80 5.74 1.32 -4.22
N THR A 81 6.98 1.10 -4.65
CA THR A 81 7.32 0.10 -5.65
C THR A 81 8.13 -1.04 -5.01
N GLU A 82 7.72 -2.27 -5.30
CA GLU A 82 8.49 -3.50 -5.07
C GLU A 82 9.25 -3.81 -6.36
N THR A 83 10.56 -3.53 -6.37
CA THR A 83 11.43 -3.67 -7.55
C THR A 83 11.61 -5.11 -8.02
N ASP A 84 11.64 -6.08 -7.11
CA ASP A 84 11.91 -7.49 -7.41
C ASP A 84 10.69 -8.15 -8.06
N LEU A 85 9.49 -7.68 -7.71
CA LEU A 85 8.24 -8.15 -8.29
C LEU A 85 7.75 -7.27 -9.45
N GLY A 86 8.33 -6.09 -9.65
CA GLY A 86 7.88 -5.10 -10.62
C GLY A 86 6.47 -4.61 -10.31
N TRP A 87 6.15 -4.39 -9.02
CA TRP A 87 4.82 -3.98 -8.58
C TRP A 87 4.83 -2.55 -8.07
N THR A 88 3.77 -1.81 -8.36
CA THR A 88 3.44 -0.56 -7.69
C THR A 88 2.24 -0.79 -6.78
N VAL A 89 2.36 -0.35 -5.53
CA VAL A 89 1.36 -0.51 -4.48
C VAL A 89 0.94 0.86 -4.01
N PHE A 90 -0.34 1.16 -4.20
CA PHE A 90 -0.95 2.41 -3.78
C PHE A 90 -1.90 2.14 -2.61
N ILE A 91 -1.61 2.78 -1.48
CA ILE A 91 -2.38 2.67 -0.23
C ILE A 91 -2.96 4.04 0.07
N LEU A 92 -4.28 4.11 0.29
CA LEU A 92 -5.02 5.35 0.47
C LEU A 92 -6.03 5.20 1.59
N LYS A 93 -6.09 6.17 2.51
CA LYS A 93 -7.23 6.33 3.41
C LYS A 93 -8.34 7.08 2.69
N VAL A 94 -9.46 6.40 2.49
CA VAL A 94 -10.67 6.92 1.88
C VAL A 94 -11.45 7.63 2.99
N SER A 95 -11.18 8.91 3.22
CA SER A 95 -12.07 9.74 4.04
C SER A 95 -13.34 10.06 3.25
N ARG A 96 -14.49 10.05 3.93
CA ARG A 96 -15.63 10.88 3.55
C ARG A 96 -15.51 12.23 4.22
#